data_AF-A0A5C6XP99-F1
#
_entry.id   AF-A0A5C6XP99-F1
#
_cell.length_a   1.000
_cell.length_b   1.000
_cell.length_c   1.000
_cell.angle_alpha   90.00
_cell.angle_beta   90.00
_cell.angle_gamma   90.00
#
_symmetry.space_group_name_H-M   'P 1'
#
loop_
_entity.id
_entity.type
_entity.pdbx_description
1 polymer ?
#
loop_
_entity_poly.entity_id
_entity_poly.type
_entity_poly.pdbx_seq_one_letter_code
_entity_poly.pdbx_strand_id
1 'polypeptide(L)' 'MKEYKLVELKLGFRNRIQKFEDVLNQHAREGWVLKEIPQGWNSIILERNKNR' A
#
# COMPACT_ATOMS: atom_id res chain seq x y z
N MET A 1 4.99 17.87 6.26
CA MET A 1 3.66 17.42 6.73
C MET A 1 3.47 15.95 6.37
N LYS A 2 2.72 15.17 7.16
CA LYS A 2 2.41 13.77 6.83
C LYS A 2 1.26 13.71 5.83
N GLU A 3 1.38 12.85 4.84
CA GLU A 3 0.33 12.52 3.89
C GLU A 3 -0.04 11.05 4.08
N TYR A 4 -1.34 10.76 4.06
CA TYR A 4 -1.86 9.40 4.15
C TYR A 4 -2.61 9.05 2.88
N LYS A 5 -2.45 7.81 2.43
CA LYS A 5 -3.13 7.28 1.24
C LYS A 5 -3.76 5.95 1.59
N LEU A 6 -5.06 5.83 1.32
CA LEU A 6 -5.78 4.58 1.39
C LEU A 6 -5.78 3.93 0.01
N VAL A 7 -5.33 2.69 -0.09
CA VAL A 7 -5.30 1.94 -1.35
C VAL A 7 -6.17 0.70 -1.19
N GLU A 8 -7.21 0.59 -2.01
CA GLU A 8 -8.02 -0.64 -2.10
C GLU A 8 -7.27 -1.73 -2.88
N LEU A 9 -7.22 -2.93 -2.31
CA LEU A 9 -6.47 -4.06 -2.83
C LEU A 9 -7.30 -4.87 -3.83
N LYS A 10 -7.07 -4.65 -5.13
CA LYS A 10 -7.71 -5.41 -6.22
C LYS A 10 -6.87 -6.62 -6.67
N LEU A 11 -6.56 -7.50 -5.73
CA LEU A 11 -5.57 -8.58 -5.95
C LEU A 11 -6.12 -9.80 -6.72
N GLY A 12 -7.45 -10.00 -6.71
CA GLY A 12 -8.08 -11.19 -7.31
C GLY A 12 -7.68 -12.51 -6.62
N PHE A 13 -8.11 -13.64 -7.18
CA PHE A 13 -7.94 -14.97 -6.55
C PHE A 13 -6.63 -15.69 -6.91
N ARG A 14 -6.00 -15.35 -8.04
CA ARG A 14 -4.72 -15.95 -8.49
C ARG A 14 -3.56 -14.98 -8.30
N ASN A 15 -2.42 -15.52 -7.88
CA ASN A 15 -1.17 -14.80 -7.63
C ASN A 15 -1.34 -13.62 -6.67
N ARG A 16 -2.22 -13.78 -5.67
CA ARG A 16 -2.61 -12.70 -4.74
C ARG A 16 -1.41 -12.10 -4.01
N ILE A 17 -0.48 -12.95 -3.57
CA ILE A 17 0.74 -12.53 -2.86
C ILE A 17 1.64 -11.71 -3.78
N GLN A 18 1.98 -12.23 -4.96
CA GLN A 18 2.82 -11.51 -5.94
C GLN A 18 2.23 -10.14 -6.30
N LYS A 19 0.92 -10.08 -6.60
CA LYS A 19 0.26 -8.81 -6.89
C LYS A 19 0.29 -7.84 -5.72
N PHE A 20 0.26 -8.36 -4.50
CA PHE A 20 0.32 -7.53 -3.30
C PHE A 20 1.73 -6.95 -3.13
N GLU A 21 2.76 -7.79 -3.32
CA GLU A 21 4.16 -7.33 -3.38
C GLU A 21 4.35 -6.27 -4.46
N ASP A 22 3.76 -6.45 -5.64
CA ASP A 22 3.84 -5.48 -6.74
C ASP A 22 3.24 -4.12 -6.34
N VAL A 23 2.07 -4.12 -5.69
CA VAL A 23 1.43 -2.90 -5.16
C VAL A 23 2.30 -2.22 -4.11
N LEU A 24 2.83 -2.98 -3.15
CA LEU A 24 3.71 -2.44 -2.11
C LEU A 24 4.99 -1.86 -2.71
N ASN A 25 5.63 -2.58 -3.62
CA ASN A 25 6.86 -2.16 -4.30
C ASN A 25 6.64 -0.92 -5.16
N GLN A 26 5.50 -0.82 -5.85
CA GLN A 26 5.14 0.37 -6.61
C GLN A 26 5.08 1.60 -5.69
N HIS A 27 4.36 1.51 -4.57
CA HIS A 27 4.24 2.62 -3.64
C HIS A 27 5.53 2.93 -2.86
N ALA A 28 6.35 1.92 -2.58
CA ALA A 28 7.67 2.12 -1.99
C ALA A 28 8.58 2.96 -2.90
N ARG A 29 8.56 2.72 -4.23
CA ARG A 29 9.30 3.54 -5.22
C ARG A 29 8.80 4.99 -5.28
N GLU A 30 7.50 5.19 -5.07
CA GLU A 30 6.89 6.52 -4.93
C GLU A 30 7.19 7.20 -3.58
N GLY A 31 7.94 6.53 -2.69
CA GLY A 31 8.35 7.04 -1.38
C GLY A 31 7.30 6.91 -0.28
N TRP A 32 6.27 6.08 -0.49
CA TRP A 32 5.30 5.74 0.55
C TRP A 32 5.82 4.62 1.45
N VAL A 33 5.39 4.65 2.70
CA VAL A 33 5.69 3.64 3.72
C VAL A 33 4.39 2.99 4.17
N LEU A 34 4.37 1.66 4.25
CA LEU A 34 3.21 0.94 4.77
C LEU A 34 3.02 1.26 6.25
N LYS A 35 1.84 1.79 6.61
CA LYS A 35 1.48 2.15 7.98
C LYS A 35 0.62 1.09 8.65
N GLU A 36 -0.39 0.58 7.94
CA GLU A 36 -1.33 -0.40 8.49
C GLU A 36 -2.00 -1.22 7.37
N ILE A 37 -2.31 -2.48 7.68
CA ILE A 37 -3.18 -3.34 6.87
C ILE A 37 -4.41 -3.66 7.73
N PRO A 38 -5.57 -3.03 7.47
CA PRO A 38 -6.81 -3.34 8.16
C PRO A 38 -7.19 -4.82 8.05
N GLN A 39 -7.93 -5.31 9.04
CA GLN A 39 -8.43 -6.68 9.03
C GLN A 39 -9.25 -6.96 7.76
N GLY A 40 -9.03 -8.14 7.16
CA GLY A 40 -9.67 -8.53 5.90
C GLY A 40 -8.85 -8.28 4.63
N TRP A 41 -7.73 -7.55 4.70
CA TRP A 41 -6.83 -7.34 3.54
C TRP A 41 -7.55 -6.77 2.31
N ASN A 42 -8.53 -5.89 2.55
CA ASN A 42 -9.28 -5.21 1.50
C ASN A 42 -8.63 -3.88 1.10
N SER A 43 -7.83 -3.31 1.99
CA SER A 43 -7.13 -2.06 1.76
C SER A 43 -5.80 -2.03 2.53
N ILE A 44 -4.96 -1.06 2.20
CA ILE A 44 -3.76 -0.70 2.96
C ILE A 44 -3.72 0.81 3.19
N ILE A 45 -3.12 1.20 4.31
CA ILE A 45 -2.85 2.58 4.67
C ILE A 45 -1.36 2.84 4.48
N LEU A 46 -1.06 3.83 3.66
CA LEU A 46 0.29 4.28 3.37
C LEU A 46 0.52 5.68 3.96
N GLU A 47 1.72 5.92 4.47
CA GLU A 47 2.16 7.21 5.00
C GLU A 47 3.39 7.70 4.21
N ARG A 48 3.43 8.99 3.87
CA ARG A 48 4.62 9.65 3.30
C ARG A 48 4.84 11.01 3.96
N ASN A 49 6.10 11.42 4.05
CA ASN A 49 6.46 12.78 4.43
C ASN A 49 6.54 13.69 3.20
N LYS A 50 5.76 14.78 3.21
CA LYS A 50 5.71 15.79 2.13
C LYS A 50 6.98 16.65 2.03
N ASN A 51 7.79 16.70 3.09
CA ASN A 51 8.95 17.60 3.19
C ASN A 51 10.28 16.81 3.15
N ARG A 52 10.39 15.83 2.26
CA ARG A 52 11.65 15.10 2.06
C ARG A 52 12.45 15.72 0.93
#